data_AF-A0A7W9Q0T6-F1
#
_entry.id   AF-A0A7W9Q0T6-F1
#
_cell.length_a   1.000
_cell.length_b   1.000
_cell.length_c   1.000
_cell.angle_alpha   90.00
_cell.angle_beta   90.00
_cell.angle_gamma   90.00
#
_symmetry.space_group_name_H-M   'P 1'
#
loop_
_entity.id
_entity.type
_entity.pdbx_description
1 polymer ?
#
loop_
_entity_poly.entity_id
_entity_poly.type
_entity_poly.pdbx_seq_one_letter_code
_entity_poly.pdbx_strand_id
1 'polypeptide(L)'
;MTPTRDVVELILEDHRTMEDLLRLMRSTEADRQTALHDFAHLMIAHGEAERASVHPVLVSFEDADTVEHIESAHQEAVKVLFALLQVSATPA
;
A
#
# COMPACT_ATOMS: atom_id res chain seq x y z
N MET A 1 16.20 -5.24 22.92
CA MET A 1 14.74 -5.15 22.67
C MET A 1 14.56 -3.99 21.72
N THR A 2 14.04 -4.23 20.52
CA THR A 2 13.63 -3.15 19.61
C THR A 2 12.48 -2.41 20.30
N PRO A 3 12.51 -1.07 20.41
CA PRO A 3 11.39 -0.35 21.00
C PRO A 3 10.10 -0.72 20.26
N THR A 4 9.02 -0.94 21.02
CA THR A 4 7.68 -1.07 20.46
C THR A 4 7.39 0.18 19.65
N ARG A 5 7.39 0.04 18.33
CA ARG A 5 7.09 1.13 17.41
C ARG A 5 5.58 1.27 17.34
N ASP A 6 5.08 2.50 17.43
CA ASP A 6 3.66 2.77 17.32
C ASP A 6 3.16 2.33 15.94
N VAL A 7 2.14 1.50 15.91
CA VAL A 7 1.54 0.97 14.68
C VAL A 7 0.99 2.11 13.81
N VAL A 8 0.47 3.17 14.44
CA VAL A 8 -0.04 4.35 13.73
C VAL A 8 1.11 5.12 13.09
N GLU A 9 2.22 5.31 13.80
CA GLU A 9 3.41 5.97 13.21
C GLU A 9 3.96 5.18 12.02
N LEU A 10 3.99 3.84 12.11
CA LEU A 10 4.39 2.96 11.02
C LEU A 10 3.49 3.10 9.78
N ILE A 11 2.17 3.08 9.98
CA ILE A 11 1.19 3.26 8.88
C ILE A 11 1.36 4.62 8.21
N LEU A 12 1.56 5.68 9.01
CA LEU A 12 1.79 7.02 8.48
C LEU A 12 3.11 7.15 7.73
N GLU A 13 4.16 6.44 8.15
CA GLU A 13 5.43 6.36 7.40
C GLU A 13 5.26 5.63 6.06
N ASP A 14 4.53 4.51 6.05
CA ASP A 14 4.19 3.78 4.82
C ASP A 14 3.44 4.68 3.85
N HIS A 15 2.41 5.40 4.32
CA HIS A 15 1.61 6.30 3.48
C HIS A 15 2.43 7.45 2.88
N ARG A 16 3.36 8.03 3.65
CA ARG A 16 4.28 9.06 3.13
C ARG A 16 5.19 8.49 2.06
N THR A 17 5.72 7.30 2.29
CA THR A 17 6.58 6.59 1.32
C THR A 17 5.81 6.27 0.04
N MET A 18 4.56 5.81 0.17
CA MET A 18 3.64 5.59 -0.96
C MET A 18 3.39 6.87 -1.76
N GLU A 19 3.15 8.01 -1.09
CA GLU A 19 2.94 9.29 -1.77
C GLU A 19 4.19 9.74 -2.56
N ASP A 20 5.37 9.58 -1.98
CA ASP A 20 6.63 9.91 -2.63
C ASP A 20 6.87 9.03 -3.86
N LEU A 21 6.61 7.72 -3.76
CA LEU A 21 6.67 6.80 -4.90
C LEU A 21 5.65 7.15 -5.99
N LEU A 22 4.43 7.54 -5.61
CA LEU A 22 3.42 8.06 -6.56
C LEU A 22 3.90 9.33 -7.27
N ARG A 23 4.63 10.21 -6.58
CA ARG A 23 5.23 11.39 -7.18
C ARG A 23 6.33 11.02 -8.17
N LEU A 24 7.18 10.05 -7.83
CA LEU A 24 8.23 9.54 -8.73
C LEU A 24 7.64 8.89 -9.98
N MET A 25 6.57 8.10 -9.86
CA MET A 25 5.88 7.48 -10.99
C MET A 25 5.32 8.49 -12.02
N ARG A 26 5.07 9.75 -11.61
CA ARG A 26 4.61 10.85 -12.48
C ARG A 26 5.74 11.68 -13.10
N SER A 27 6.97 11.52 -12.63
CA SER A 27 8.12 12.30 -13.12
C SER A 27 8.62 11.77 -14.48
N THR A 28 9.06 12.66 -15.38
CA THR A 28 9.73 12.30 -16.64
C THR A 28 11.22 12.01 -16.46
N GLU A 29 11.80 12.46 -15.35
CA GLU A 29 13.24 12.38 -15.08
C GLU A 29 13.62 11.23 -14.13
N ALA A 30 12.64 10.68 -13.41
CA ALA A 30 12.88 9.63 -12.42
C ALA A 30 12.74 8.22 -13.04
N ASP A 31 13.28 7.22 -12.35
CA ASP A 31 13.02 5.81 -12.67
C ASP A 31 11.60 5.42 -12.23
N ARG A 32 10.65 5.61 -13.15
CA ARG A 32 9.23 5.33 -12.94
C ARG A 32 8.96 3.84 -12.74
N GLN A 33 9.76 2.98 -13.35
CA GLN A 33 9.54 1.53 -13.32
C GLN A 33 9.93 0.97 -11.95
N THR A 34 11.08 1.40 -11.42
CA THR A 34 11.48 1.05 -10.05
C THR A 34 10.47 1.61 -9.04
N ALA A 35 10.03 2.86 -9.19
CA ALA A 35 9.02 3.45 -8.31
C ALA A 35 7.69 2.68 -8.33
N LEU A 36 7.24 2.19 -9.49
CA LEU A 36 6.06 1.34 -9.61
C LEU A 36 6.22 0.01 -8.87
N HIS A 37 7.37 -0.64 -9.02
CA HIS A 37 7.64 -1.92 -8.38
C HIS A 37 7.72 -1.78 -6.86
N ASP A 38 8.41 -0.76 -6.37
CA ASP A 38 8.53 -0.46 -4.94
C ASP A 38 7.17 -0.09 -4.34
N PHE A 39 6.35 0.68 -5.05
CA PHE A 39 4.99 1.00 -4.62
C PHE A 39 4.13 -0.27 -4.54
N ALA A 40 4.22 -1.15 -5.53
CA ALA A 40 3.45 -2.40 -5.53
C ALA A 40 3.82 -3.31 -4.35
N HIS A 41 5.11 -3.46 -4.08
CA HIS A 41 5.58 -4.20 -2.91
C HIS A 41 5.11 -3.60 -1.59
N LEU A 42 5.27 -2.28 -1.43
CA LEU A 42 4.86 -1.59 -0.22
C LEU A 42 3.35 -1.69 0.00
N MET A 43 2.55 -1.50 -1.05
CA MET A 43 1.08 -1.55 -0.94
C MET A 43 0.57 -2.93 -0.49
N ILE A 44 1.14 -4.01 -1.03
CA ILE A 44 0.78 -5.38 -0.63
C ILE A 44 1.20 -5.62 0.83
N ALA A 45 2.44 -5.29 1.19
CA ALA A 45 2.95 -5.49 2.54
C ALA A 45 2.14 -4.70 3.59
N HIS A 46 1.76 -3.47 3.26
CA HIS A 46 0.96 -2.59 4.09
C HIS A 46 -0.44 -3.17 4.36
N GLY A 47 -1.19 -3.52 3.30
CA GLY A 47 -2.53 -4.08 3.45
C GLY A 47 -2.54 -5.39 4.24
N GLU A 48 -1.56 -6.27 4.01
CA GLU A 48 -1.39 -7.51 4.79
C GLU A 48 -1.09 -7.24 6.27
N ALA A 49 -0.26 -6.23 6.57
CA ALA A 49 0.07 -5.85 7.94
C ALA A 49 -1.14 -5.25 8.68
N GLU A 50 -1.91 -4.37 8.02
CA GLU A 50 -3.14 -3.80 8.57
C GLU A 50 -4.20 -4.88 8.81
N ARG A 51 -4.39 -5.80 7.87
CA ARG A 51 -5.30 -6.93 8.00
C ARG A 51 -4.95 -7.83 9.19
N ALA A 52 -3.66 -8.08 9.41
CA ALA A 52 -3.20 -8.94 10.50
C ALA A 52 -3.20 -8.27 11.87
N SER A 53 -2.94 -6.95 11.93
CA SER A 53 -2.62 -6.26 13.18
C SER A 53 -3.67 -5.22 13.60
N VAL A 54 -4.26 -4.52 12.63
CA VAL A 54 -5.14 -3.37 12.85
C VAL A 54 -6.60 -3.78 12.79
N HIS A 55 -7.01 -4.53 11.76
CA HIS A 55 -8.43 -4.92 11.57
C HIS A 55 -9.04 -5.64 12.79
N PRO A 56 -8.34 -6.59 13.48
CA PRO A 56 -8.90 -7.25 14.66
C PRO A 56 -9.17 -6.31 15.83
N VAL A 57 -8.40 -5.22 15.92
CA VAL A 57 -8.58 -4.18 16.93
C VAL A 57 -9.67 -3.22 16.49
N LEU A 58 -9.62 -2.75 15.24
CA LEU A 58 -10.52 -1.74 14.68
C LEU A 58 -11.99 -2.17 14.70
N VAL A 59 -12.30 -3.45 14.45
CA VAL A 59 -13.68 -3.98 14.50
C VAL A 59 -14.33 -3.87 15.90
N SER A 60 -13.53 -3.64 16.95
CA SER A 60 -14.07 -3.39 18.30
C SER A 60 -14.44 -1.92 18.53
N PHE A 61 -14.05 -1.02 17.63
CA PHE A 61 -14.25 0.44 17.72
C PHE A 61 -15.13 1.00 16.61
N GLU A 62 -15.13 0.37 15.44
CA GLU A 62 -15.88 0.76 14.24
C GLU A 62 -16.83 -0.35 13.79
N ASP A 63 -17.70 -0.06 12.83
CA ASP A 63 -18.57 -1.06 12.22
C ASP A 63 -17.81 -2.03 11.29
N ALA A 64 -18.44 -3.19 11.03
CA ALA A 64 -17.86 -4.20 10.14
C ALA A 64 -17.71 -3.69 8.70
N ASP A 65 -18.61 -2.81 8.26
CA ASP A 65 -18.63 -2.23 6.91
C ASP A 65 -17.37 -1.38 6.68
N THR A 66 -16.86 -0.70 7.70
CA THR A 66 -15.63 0.10 7.65
C THR A 66 -14.40 -0.77 7.41
N VAL A 67 -14.28 -1.88 8.14
CA VAL A 67 -13.15 -2.83 7.97
C VAL A 67 -13.22 -3.51 6.60
N GLU A 68 -14.41 -3.89 6.14
CA GLU A 68 -14.60 -4.44 4.80
C GLU A 68 -14.25 -3.43 3.70
N HIS A 69 -14.59 -2.15 3.89
CA HIS A 69 -14.24 -1.09 2.96
C HIS A 69 -12.72 -0.90 2.82
N ILE A 70 -11.98 -0.94 3.94
CA ILE A 70 -10.51 -0.84 3.94
C ILE A 70 -9.88 -2.01 3.18
N GLU A 71 -10.32 -3.24 3.48
CA GLU A 71 -9.82 -4.44 2.80
C GLU A 71 -10.13 -4.40 1.29
N SER A 72 -11.36 -4.00 0.93
CA SER A 72 -11.76 -3.84 -0.47
C SER A 72 -10.92 -2.80 -1.19
N ALA A 73 -10.62 -1.66 -0.55
CA ALA A 73 -9.76 -0.63 -1.12
C ALA A 73 -8.33 -1.15 -1.42
N HIS A 74 -7.74 -1.93 -0.51
CA HIS A 74 -6.45 -2.59 -0.77
C HIS A 74 -6.51 -3.57 -1.94
N GLN A 75 -7.55 -4.40 -2.00
CA GLN A 75 -7.70 -5.37 -3.08
C GLN A 75 -7.88 -4.68 -4.45
N GLU A 76 -8.66 -3.59 -4.51
CA GLU A 76 -8.79 -2.80 -5.73
C GLU A 76 -7.47 -2.13 -6.13
N ALA A 77 -6.71 -1.59 -5.17
CA ALA A 77 -5.37 -1.04 -5.45
C ALA A 77 -4.43 -2.11 -6.04
N VAL A 78 -4.40 -3.31 -5.46
CA VAL A 78 -3.58 -4.43 -5.97
C VAL A 78 -4.01 -4.87 -7.37
N LYS A 79 -5.32 -4.90 -7.67
CA LYS A 79 -5.82 -5.21 -9.03
C LYS A 79 -5.35 -4.20 -10.06
N VAL A 80 -5.44 -2.91 -9.73
CA VAL A 80 -4.96 -1.82 -10.62
C VAL A 80 -3.45 -1.90 -10.82
N LEU A 81 -2.69 -2.14 -9.74
CA LEU A 81 -1.23 -2.29 -9.81
C LEU A 81 -0.81 -3.48 -10.67
N PHE A 82 -1.50 -4.62 -10.51
CA PHE A 82 -1.25 -5.79 -11.35
C PHE A 82 -1.48 -5.47 -12.82
N ALA A 83 -2.59 -4.80 -13.17
CA ALA A 83 -2.86 -4.38 -14.54
C ALA A 83 -1.76 -3.45 -15.08
N LEU A 84 -1.29 -2.50 -14.26
CA LEU A 84 -0.23 -1.56 -14.65
C LEU A 84 1.11 -2.25 -14.89
N LEU A 85 1.49 -3.20 -14.04
CA LEU A 85 2.71 -4.00 -14.19
C LEU A 85 2.72 -4.85 -15.47
N GLN A 86 1.56 -5.35 -15.90
CA GLN A 86 1.43 -6.13 -17.14
C GLN A 86 1.61 -5.26 -18.40
N VAL A 87 1.22 -3.98 -18.35
CA VAL A 87 1.45 -3.04 -19.45
C VAL A 87 2.94 -2.76 -19.61
N SER A 88 3.68 -2.57 -18.51
CA SER A 88 5.13 -2.32 -18.54
C SER A 88 5.95 -3.51 -19.04
N ALA A 89 5.43 -4.73 -18.92
CA ALA A 89 6.12 -5.97 -19.27
C ALA A 89 5.99 -6.37 -20.76
N THR A 90 5.19 -5.65 -21.55
CA THR A 90 4.99 -5.97 -22.98
C THR A 90 6.13 -5.34 -23.81
N PRO A 91 7.02 -6.13 -24.44
CA PRO A 91 8.03 -5.58 -25.34
C PRO A 91 7.35 -5.07 -26.62
N ALA A 92 7.86 -3.96 -27.16
CA ALA A 92 7.49 -3.46 -28.49
C ALA A 92 7.91 -4.41 -29.61
#